data_AF-A0AAD7GLR7-F1
#
_entry.id   AF-A0AAD7GLR7-F1
#
_cell.length_a   1.000
_cell.length_b   1.000
_cell.length_c   1.000
_cell.angle_alpha   90.00
_cell.angle_beta   90.00
_cell.angle_gamma   90.00
#
_symmetry.space_group_name_H-M   'P 1'
#
loop_
_entity.id
_entity.type
_entity.pdbx_description
1 polymer ?
#
loop_
_entity_poly.entity_id
_entity_poly.type
_entity_poly.pdbx_seq_one_letter_code
_entity_poly.pdbx_strand_id
1 'polypeptide(L)'
;MLLSTLEEAAGLKVKGRKELIILLLHLVLKYNFVQFAGRTFQQVICTAMGTSCTPTYANLFLASYEVPVLKEFETHLLFYKHFIDDTFAIVRGTREDVAEYQRRKGESFGRE
;
A
#
# COMPACT_ATOMS: atom_id res chain seq x y z
N MET A 1 13.00 6.26 25.73
CA MET A 1 12.72 4.94 25.13
C MET A 1 13.98 4.48 24.41
N LEU A 2 14.52 3.32 24.76
CA LEU A 2 15.74 2.78 24.16
C LEU A 2 15.42 2.06 22.85
N LEU A 3 16.37 2.03 21.92
CA LEU A 3 16.21 1.32 20.64
C LEU A 3 15.92 -0.17 20.86
N SER A 4 16.56 -0.79 21.85
CA SER A 4 16.31 -2.18 22.24
C SER A 4 14.84 -2.44 22.59
N THR A 5 14.17 -1.51 23.27
CA THR A 5 12.75 -1.63 23.61
C THR A 5 11.86 -1.60 22.36
N LEU A 6 12.26 -0.84 21.33
CA LEU A 6 11.53 -0.78 20.06
C LEU A 6 11.75 -2.04 19.22
N GLU A 7 12.98 -2.57 19.21
CA GLU A 7 13.31 -3.86 18.57
C GLU A 7 12.51 -5.01 19.17
N GLU A 8 12.41 -5.06 20.50
CA GLU A 8 11.58 -6.03 21.23
C GLU A 8 10.08 -5.87 20.89
N ALA A 9 9.56 -4.63 20.94
CA ALA A 9 8.16 -4.35 20.67
C ALA A 9 7.72 -4.64 19.22
N ALA A 10 8.65 -4.51 18.26
CA ALA A 10 8.41 -4.82 16.86
C ALA A 10 8.82 -6.27 16.48
N GLY A 11 9.44 -7.02 17.40
CA GLY A 11 9.99 -8.35 17.10
C GLY A 11 11.07 -8.33 16.02
N LEU A 12 11.78 -7.21 15.84
CA LEU A 12 12.72 -7.00 14.74
C LEU A 12 14.04 -6.45 15.26
N LYS A 13 15.13 -7.20 15.04
CA LYS A 13 16.49 -6.76 15.36
C LYS A 13 17.06 -5.91 14.22
N VAL A 14 17.51 -4.70 14.51
CA VAL A 14 18.08 -3.77 13.53
C VAL A 14 19.55 -4.10 13.30
N LYS A 15 19.86 -4.60 12.10
CA LYS A 15 21.24 -4.87 11.65
C LYS A 15 21.72 -3.86 10.61
N GLY A 16 20.82 -3.07 10.05
CA GLY A 16 21.12 -2.09 9.02
C GLY A 16 19.93 -1.20 8.68
N ARG A 17 20.05 -0.47 7.57
CA ARG A 17 19.07 0.53 7.15
C ARG A 17 17.70 -0.07 6.83
N LYS A 18 17.65 -1.27 6.25
CA LYS A 18 16.38 -1.89 5.84
C LYS A 18 15.53 -2.23 7.06
N GLU A 19 16.14 -2.87 8.04
CA GLU A 19 15.48 -3.24 9.30
C GLU A 19 15.06 -1.98 10.07
N LEU A 20 15.87 -0.92 10.04
CA LEU A 20 15.51 0.37 10.61
C LEU A 20 14.26 0.97 9.94
N ILE A 21 14.17 0.96 8.60
CA ILE A 21 13.01 1.47 7.88
C ILE A 21 11.75 0.65 8.21
N ILE A 22 11.87 -0.69 8.27
CA ILE A 22 10.75 -1.56 8.64
C ILE A 22 10.30 -1.28 10.07
N LEU A 23 11.23 -1.13 11.01
CA LEU A 23 10.93 -0.77 12.39
C LEU A 23 10.16 0.56 12.46
N LEU A 24 10.65 1.60 11.79
CA LEU A 24 10.00 2.92 11.77
C LEU A 24 8.61 2.88 11.12
N LEU A 25 8.45 2.14 10.03
CA LEU A 25 7.13 1.93 9.41
C LEU A 25 6.18 1.20 10.36
N HIS A 26 6.65 0.15 11.06
CA HIS A 26 5.84 -0.55 12.04
C HIS A 26 5.32 0.39 13.13
N LEU A 27 6.15 1.31 13.61
CA LEU A 27 5.74 2.28 14.62
C LEU A 27 4.67 3.24 14.10
N VAL A 28 4.87 3.82 12.91
CA VAL A 28 3.93 4.78 12.30
C VAL A 28 2.58 4.14 11.98
N LEU A 29 2.59 2.91 11.47
CA LEU A 29 1.37 2.20 11.06
C LEU A 29 0.62 1.61 12.26
N LYS A 30 1.33 1.07 13.28
CA LYS A 30 0.70 0.43 14.44
C LYS A 30 0.23 1.42 15.50
N TYR A 31 1.05 2.43 15.79
CA TYR A 31 0.77 3.43 16.83
C TYR A 31 0.21 4.71 16.22
N ASN A 32 -0.75 4.52 15.32
CA ASN A 32 -1.44 5.60 14.64
C ASN A 32 -2.58 6.13 15.50
N PHE A 33 -2.34 7.23 16.23
CA PHE A 33 -3.34 7.87 17.07
C PHE A 33 -3.73 9.24 16.53
N VAL A 34 -5.02 9.50 16.46
CA VAL A 34 -5.59 10.79 16.06
C VAL A 34 -6.46 11.34 17.18
N GLN A 35 -6.47 12.66 17.35
CA GLN A 35 -7.30 13.33 18.34
C GLN A 35 -8.40 14.13 17.65
N PHE A 36 -9.64 13.92 18.06
CA PHE A 36 -10.81 14.64 17.56
C PHE A 36 -11.80 14.89 18.70
N ALA A 37 -12.24 16.14 18.84
CA ALA A 37 -13.19 16.57 19.88
C ALA A 37 -12.78 16.14 21.32
N GLY A 38 -11.49 16.27 21.65
CA GLY A 38 -10.94 15.91 22.97
C GLY A 38 -10.87 14.41 23.24
N ARG A 39 -11.15 13.56 22.24
CA ARG A 39 -11.05 12.10 22.32
C ARG A 39 -9.92 11.60 21.45
N THR A 40 -9.26 10.54 21.89
CA THR A 40 -8.16 9.89 21.16
C THR A 40 -8.67 8.60 20.53
N PHE A 41 -8.37 8.41 19.26
CA PHE A 41 -8.74 7.23 18.48
C PHE A 41 -7.48 6.60 17.90
N GLN A 42 -7.40 5.27 17.92
CA GLN A 42 -6.35 4.53 17.21
C GLN A 42 -6.90 4.07 15.87
N GLN A 43 -6.22 4.41 14.78
CA GLN A 43 -6.53 3.85 13.48
C GLN A 43 -5.92 2.45 13.40
N VAL A 44 -6.78 1.43 13.27
CA VAL A 44 -6.37 0.01 13.26
C VAL A 44 -6.42 -0.63 11.87
N ILE A 45 -7.02 0.06 10.89
CA ILE A 45 -7.11 -0.36 9.48
C ILE A 45 -6.64 0.82 8.61
N CYS A 46 -5.92 0.53 7.52
CA CYS A 46 -5.26 1.50 6.66
C CYS A 46 -4.18 2.32 7.39
N THR A 47 -3.78 3.45 6.83
CA THR A 47 -2.75 4.36 7.37
C THR A 47 -3.32 5.77 7.53
N ALA A 48 -2.82 6.57 8.47
CA ALA A 48 -3.26 7.95 8.58
C ALA A 48 -2.81 8.78 7.38
N MET A 49 -3.75 9.56 6.88
CA MET A 49 -3.47 10.66 5.97
C MET A 49 -2.63 11.73 6.68
N GLY A 50 -1.71 12.36 5.96
CA GLY A 50 -0.87 13.45 6.49
C GLY A 50 0.52 13.02 6.99
N THR A 51 0.80 11.73 7.15
CA THR A 51 2.17 11.28 7.42
C THR A 51 3.00 11.28 6.14
N SER A 52 4.24 11.79 6.18
CA SER A 52 5.09 11.93 4.99
C SER A 52 5.43 10.60 4.30
N CYS A 53 5.45 9.48 5.03
CA CYS A 53 5.71 8.16 4.45
C CYS A 53 4.45 7.46 3.91
N THR A 54 3.26 7.96 4.24
CA THR A 54 1.98 7.34 3.84
C THR A 54 1.84 7.21 2.32
N PRO A 55 2.13 8.24 1.50
CA PRO A 55 2.01 8.10 0.03
C PRO A 55 2.89 6.98 -0.54
N THR A 56 4.14 6.86 -0.06
CA THR A 56 5.05 5.80 -0.51
C THR A 56 4.57 4.42 -0.06
N TYR A 57 4.09 4.29 1.18
CA TYR A 57 3.52 3.05 1.68
C TYR A 57 2.27 2.63 0.91
N ALA A 58 1.36 3.57 0.62
CA ALA A 58 0.15 3.31 -0.16
C ALA A 58 0.49 2.80 -1.57
N ASN A 59 1.48 3.40 -2.26
CA ASN A 59 1.95 2.92 -3.55
C ASN A 59 2.52 1.49 -3.48
N LEU A 60 3.28 1.16 -2.43
CA LEU A 60 3.82 -0.19 -2.23
C LEU A 60 2.73 -1.22 -1.96
N PHE A 61 1.77 -0.86 -1.11
CA PHE A 61 0.61 -1.69 -0.82
C PHE A 61 -0.19 -1.96 -2.10
N LEU A 62 -0.56 -0.90 -2.83
CA LEU A 62 -1.30 -0.99 -4.09
C LEU A 62 -0.54 -1.87 -5.10
N ALA A 63 0.75 -1.63 -5.31
CA ALA A 63 1.59 -2.39 -6.24
C ALA A 63 1.56 -3.92 -5.96
N SER A 64 1.43 -4.34 -4.69
CA SER A 64 1.32 -5.77 -4.36
C SER A 64 0.08 -6.45 -4.96
N TYR A 65 -1.00 -5.69 -5.18
CA TYR A 65 -2.23 -6.16 -5.83
C TYR A 65 -2.23 -5.94 -7.34
N GLU A 66 -1.64 -4.84 -7.82
CA GLU A 66 -1.70 -4.53 -9.27
C GLU A 66 -0.67 -5.30 -10.08
N VAL A 67 0.56 -5.47 -9.59
CA VAL A 67 1.64 -6.11 -10.36
C VAL A 67 1.24 -7.49 -10.90
N PRO A 68 0.55 -8.36 -10.15
CA PRO A 68 0.04 -9.62 -10.70
C PRO A 68 -0.93 -9.43 -11.87
N VAL A 69 -1.89 -8.49 -11.76
CA VAL A 69 -2.84 -8.18 -12.83
C VAL A 69 -2.13 -7.58 -14.04
N LEU A 70 -1.19 -6.66 -13.83
CA LEU A 70 -0.44 -6.05 -14.94
C LEU A 70 0.36 -7.10 -15.73
N LYS A 71 0.88 -8.14 -15.05
CA LYS A 71 1.54 -9.27 -15.70
C LYS A 71 0.56 -10.18 -16.47
N GLU A 72 -0.62 -10.41 -15.92
CA GLU A 72 -1.69 -11.20 -16.57
C GLU A 72 -2.07 -10.61 -17.95
N PHE A 73 -2.02 -9.27 -18.09
CA PHE A 73 -2.37 -8.55 -19.30
C PHE A 73 -1.17 -7.97 -20.07
N GLU A 74 0.06 -8.40 -19.80
CA GLU A 74 1.29 -7.78 -20.33
C GLU A 74 1.28 -7.64 -21.87
N THR A 75 0.74 -8.62 -22.58
CA THR A 75 0.66 -8.61 -24.05
C THR A 75 -0.39 -7.66 -24.62
N HIS A 76 -1.39 -7.30 -23.82
CA HIS A 76 -2.50 -6.41 -24.20
C HIS A 76 -2.28 -4.98 -23.67
N LEU A 77 -1.49 -4.81 -22.61
CA LEU A 77 -1.29 -3.53 -21.94
C LEU A 77 -0.22 -2.68 -22.63
N LEU A 78 -0.64 -1.63 -23.35
CA LEU A 78 0.28 -0.71 -24.04
C LEU A 78 0.84 0.37 -23.11
N PHE A 79 0.07 0.75 -22.11
CA PHE A 79 0.44 1.77 -21.15
C PHE A 79 -0.29 1.55 -19.83
N TYR A 80 0.40 1.78 -18.72
CA TYR A 80 -0.19 1.85 -17.40
C TYR A 80 0.53 2.87 -16.54
N LYS A 81 -0.24 3.73 -15.89
CA LYS A 81 0.22 4.56 -14.78
C LYS A 81 -0.87 4.66 -13.73
N HIS A 82 -0.45 4.82 -12.49
CA HIS A 82 -1.31 5.25 -11.41
C HIS A 82 -0.80 6.55 -10.79
N PHE A 83 -1.68 7.27 -10.11
CA PHE A 83 -1.36 8.35 -9.21
C PHE A 83 -2.24 8.22 -7.97
N ILE A 84 -1.65 7.70 -6.89
CA ILE A 84 -2.39 7.34 -5.66
C ILE A 84 -3.53 6.38 -6.00
N ASP A 85 -4.79 6.84 -5.95
CA ASP A 85 -5.98 6.02 -6.19
C ASP A 85 -6.44 6.07 -7.67
N ASP A 86 -5.92 7.00 -8.46
CA ASP A 86 -6.27 7.16 -9.87
C ASP A 86 -5.42 6.26 -10.75
N THR A 87 -6.05 5.54 -11.68
CA THR A 87 -5.35 4.66 -12.63
C THR A 87 -5.70 5.02 -14.08
N PHE A 88 -4.72 4.94 -14.96
CA PHE A 88 -4.90 5.12 -16.39
C PHE A 88 -4.18 4.01 -17.15
N ALA A 89 -4.92 3.29 -17.98
CA ALA A 89 -4.44 2.18 -18.77
C ALA A 89 -4.86 2.31 -20.24
N ILE A 90 -3.95 1.97 -21.15
CA ILE A 90 -4.26 1.76 -22.57
C ILE A 90 -4.13 0.26 -22.82
N VAL A 91 -5.26 -0.39 -23.09
CA VAL A 91 -5.34 -1.83 -23.34
C VAL A 91 -5.72 -2.04 -24.81
N ARG A 92 -4.89 -2.81 -25.52
CA ARG A 92 -5.13 -3.28 -26.88
C ARG A 92 -5.96 -4.55 -26.82
N GLY A 93 -7.06 -4.59 -27.58
CA GLY A 93 -7.88 -5.78 -27.70
C GLY A 93 -9.29 -5.46 -28.15
N THR A 94 -10.14 -6.47 -28.10
CA THR A 94 -11.59 -6.34 -28.23
C THR A 94 -12.18 -5.61 -27.02
N ARG A 95 -13.47 -5.24 -27.11
CA ARG A 95 -14.17 -4.64 -25.97
C ARG A 95 -14.23 -5.60 -24.78
N GLU A 96 -14.30 -6.89 -25.07
CA GLU A 96 -14.32 -7.97 -24.09
C GLU A 96 -12.97 -8.07 -23.35
N ASP A 97 -11.83 -7.97 -24.05
CA ASP A 97 -10.50 -7.97 -23.43
C ASP A 97 -10.33 -6.78 -22.46
N VAL A 98 -10.82 -5.61 -22.84
CA VAL A 98 -10.78 -4.41 -22.00
C VAL A 98 -11.70 -4.55 -20.78
N ALA A 99 -12.91 -5.09 -20.98
CA ALA A 99 -13.85 -5.34 -19.89
C ALA A 99 -13.30 -6.36 -18.89
N GLU A 100 -12.60 -7.38 -19.38
CA GLU A 100 -11.94 -8.38 -18.57
C GLU A 100 -10.79 -7.77 -17.75
N TYR A 101 -9.95 -6.94 -18.35
CA TYR A 101 -8.94 -6.16 -17.61
C TYR A 101 -9.58 -5.31 -16.49
N GLN A 102 -10.66 -4.58 -16.80
CA GLN A 102 -11.37 -3.76 -15.81
C GLN A 102 -11.92 -4.60 -14.65
N ARG A 103 -12.52 -5.77 -14.94
CA ARG A 103 -13.03 -6.69 -13.92
C ARG A 103 -11.90 -7.23 -13.04
N ARG A 104 -10.83 -7.76 -13.65
CA ARG A 104 -9.68 -8.31 -12.92
C ARG A 104 -8.99 -7.26 -12.06
N LYS A 105 -8.91 -6.02 -12.54
CA LYS A 105 -8.37 -4.91 -11.77
C LYS A 105 -9.29 -4.52 -10.61
N GLY A 106 -10.61 -4.50 -10.80
CA GLY A 106 -11.58 -4.27 -9.71
C GLY A 106 -11.55 -5.35 -8.63
N GLU A 107 -11.45 -6.62 -9.01
CA GLU A 107 -11.37 -7.77 -8.08
C GLU A 107 -10.06 -7.87 -7.29
N SER A 108 -9.01 -7.18 -7.74
CA SER A 108 -7.73 -7.12 -7.02
C SER A 108 -7.84 -6.32 -5.71
N PHE A 109 -8.87 -5.47 -5.57
CA PHE A 109 -9.17 -4.71 -4.36
C PHE A 109 -10.43 -5.29 -3.69
N GLY A 110 -10.32 -5.77 -2.44
CA GLY A 110 -11.49 -6.17 -1.65
C GLY A 110 -11.62 -7.65 -1.27
N ARG A 111 -10.52 -8.40 -1.23
CA ARG A 111 -10.47 -9.70 -0.52
C ARG A 111 -9.66 -9.57 0.77
N GLU A 112 -10.33 -9.14 1.83
CA GLU A 112 -9.99 -9.44 3.22
C GLU A 112 -11.15 -10.23 3.84
#